data_AF-A0A2G1Y4C3-F1
#
_entry.id   AF-A0A2G1Y4C3-F1
#
_cell.length_a   1.000
_cell.length_b   1.000
_cell.length_c   1.000
_cell.angle_alpha   90.00
_cell.angle_beta   90.00
_cell.angle_gamma   90.00
#
_symmetry.space_group_name_H-M   'P 1'
#
loop_
_entity.id
_entity.type
_entity.pdbx_description
1 polymer ?
#
loop_
_entity_poly.entity_id
_entity_poly.type
_entity_poly.pdbx_seq_one_letter_code
_entity_poly.pdbx_strand_id
1 'polypeptide(L)'
;MKNILILMSIALLLNADMFEPSHSCTKPVKPYEFTSQWEVDNYNDEVRRYKNCIQDFVEEQNDAINNHVNAKNNAIDDWNNFTNYEY
;
A
#
# COMPACT_ATOMS: atom_id res chain seq x y z
N MET A 1 -28.51 5.80 25.72
CA MET A 1 -27.03 5.97 25.69
C MET A 1 -26.30 4.78 25.06
N LYS A 2 -26.69 3.52 25.35
CA LYS A 2 -26.07 2.33 24.73
C LYS A 2 -26.20 2.28 23.19
N ASN A 3 -27.33 2.72 22.63
CA ASN A 3 -27.58 2.70 21.17
C ASN A 3 -26.84 3.81 20.39
N ILE A 4 -26.50 4.93 21.06
CA ILE A 4 -25.74 6.02 20.43
C ILE A 4 -24.26 5.63 20.28
N LEU A 5 -23.70 4.86 21.22
CA LEU A 5 -22.36 4.31 21.10
C LEU A 5 -22.22 3.36 19.90
N ILE A 6 -23.25 2.56 19.59
CA ILE A 6 -23.21 1.58 18.49
C ILE A 6 -23.23 2.28 17.12
N LEU A 7 -23.95 3.40 16.98
CA LEU A 7 -24.00 4.20 15.75
C LEU A 7 -22.67 4.89 15.42
N MET A 8 -21.90 5.28 16.45
CA MET A 8 -20.60 5.95 16.26
C MET A 8 -19.50 4.98 15.78
N SER A 9 -19.62 3.68 16.09
CA SER A 9 -18.67 2.64 15.68
C SER A 9 -18.79 2.25 14.20
N ILE A 10 -19.97 2.43 13.59
CA ILE A 10 -20.24 2.03 12.19
C ILE A 10 -19.68 3.05 11.19
N ALA A 11 -19.49 4.30 11.62
CA ALA A 11 -18.97 5.37 10.76
C ALA A 11 -17.48 5.22 10.37
N LEU A 12 -16.73 4.34 11.04
CA LEU A 12 -15.31 4.07 10.74
C LEU A 12 -15.09 3.00 9.67
N LEU A 13 -16.15 2.36 9.16
CA LEU A 13 -16.06 1.23 8.24
C LEU A 13 -15.94 1.63 6.77
N LEU A 14 -15.89 2.93 6.44
CA LEU A 14 -16.00 3.38 5.06
C LEU A 14 -14.79 4.18 4.62
N ASN A 15 -14.19 3.67 3.53
CA ASN A 15 -13.26 4.30 2.59
C ASN A 15 -11.75 4.10 2.82
N ALA A 16 -11.29 2.85 2.74
CA ALA A 16 -9.87 2.59 2.49
C ALA A 16 -9.39 3.17 1.13
N ASP A 17 -10.28 3.22 0.13
CA ASP A 17 -9.95 3.70 -1.24
C ASP A 17 -10.09 5.22 -1.44
N MET A 18 -10.38 6.00 -0.39
CA MET A 18 -10.47 7.48 -0.51
C MET A 18 -9.11 8.18 -0.46
N PHE A 19 -8.08 7.51 0.02
CA PHE A 19 -6.74 8.09 0.18
C PHE A 19 -5.72 7.24 -0.58
N GLU A 20 -4.91 7.91 -1.39
CA GLU A 20 -3.78 7.25 -2.04
C GLU A 20 -2.75 6.83 -0.99
N PRO A 21 -2.35 5.53 -0.94
CA PRO A 21 -1.30 5.09 -0.05
C PRO A 21 0.00 5.84 -0.31
N SER A 22 0.71 6.19 0.76
CA SER A 22 2.02 6.81 0.67
C SER A 22 3.03 6.03 1.51
N HIS A 23 4.25 5.87 1.01
CA HIS A 23 5.31 5.26 1.78
C HIS A 23 5.79 6.18 2.92
N SER A 24 6.28 5.59 4.01
CA SER A 24 6.92 6.32 5.12
C SER A 24 8.45 6.39 5.00
N CYS A 25 9.00 6.04 3.82
CA CYS A 25 10.45 5.95 3.58
C CYS A 25 11.16 7.31 3.67
N THR A 26 12.32 7.32 4.35
CA THR A 26 13.16 8.51 4.50
C THR A 26 14.24 8.54 3.43
N LYS A 27 14.20 9.55 2.56
CA LYS A 27 15.25 9.78 1.56
C LYS A 27 16.55 10.24 2.26
N PRO A 28 17.71 9.60 1.98
CA PRO A 28 18.99 10.03 2.54
C PRO A 28 19.40 11.40 1.97
N VAL A 29 20.07 12.19 2.79
CA VAL A 29 20.61 13.49 2.39
C VAL A 29 22.10 13.35 2.13
N LYS A 30 22.50 13.56 0.89
CA LYS A 30 23.93 13.53 0.53
C LYS A 30 24.63 14.76 1.10
N PRO A 31 25.75 14.63 1.83
CA PRO A 31 26.54 15.77 2.23
C PRO A 31 27.18 16.45 1.01
N TYR A 32 27.55 17.73 1.15
CA TYR A 32 28.20 18.50 0.08
C TYR A 32 29.52 17.84 -0.36
N GLU A 33 30.29 17.36 0.62
CA GLU A 33 31.53 16.61 0.45
C GLU A 33 31.61 15.53 1.52
N PHE A 34 32.26 14.41 1.22
CA PHE A 34 32.59 13.39 2.21
C PHE A 34 33.98 13.64 2.76
N THR A 35 34.10 13.70 4.09
CA THR A 35 35.35 13.97 4.79
C THR A 35 36.06 12.70 5.27
N SER A 36 35.40 11.54 5.17
CA SER A 36 35.96 10.24 5.52
C SER A 36 35.28 9.08 4.80
N GLN A 37 35.96 7.92 4.75
CA GLN A 37 35.38 6.69 4.21
C GLN A 37 34.15 6.23 5.01
N TRP A 38 34.13 6.48 6.33
CA TRP A 38 33.00 6.15 7.18
C TRP A 38 31.72 6.88 6.74
N GLU A 39 31.81 8.15 6.34
CA GLU A 39 30.66 8.91 5.85
C GLU A 39 30.13 8.36 4.52
N VAL A 40 31.03 7.92 3.65
CA VAL A 40 30.69 7.25 2.38
C VAL A 40 29.94 5.95 2.66
N ASP A 41 30.47 5.13 3.55
CA ASP A 41 29.88 3.84 3.90
C ASP A 41 28.51 4.01 4.56
N ASN A 42 28.37 4.98 5.47
CA ASN A 42 27.09 5.32 6.09
C ASN A 42 26.05 5.79 5.06
N TYR A 43 26.41 6.73 4.20
CA TYR A 43 25.49 7.22 3.16
C TYR A 43 25.04 6.10 2.21
N ASN A 44 25.96 5.21 1.80
CA ASN A 44 25.63 4.06 0.97
C ASN A 44 24.67 3.09 1.68
N ASP A 45 24.82 2.90 2.99
CA ASP A 45 23.90 2.09 3.77
C ASP A 45 22.51 2.74 3.87
N GLU A 46 22.43 4.06 4.08
CA GLU A 46 21.16 4.79 4.08
C GLU A 46 20.46 4.71 2.71
N VAL A 47 21.20 4.84 1.61
CA VAL A 47 20.68 4.65 0.24
C VAL A 47 20.12 3.25 0.06
N ARG A 48 20.84 2.22 0.53
CA ARG A 48 20.38 0.82 0.48
C ARG A 48 19.08 0.63 1.27
N ARG A 49 19.00 1.17 2.48
CA ARG A 49 17.79 1.10 3.32
C ARG A 49 16.60 1.81 2.67
N TYR A 50 16.82 3.00 2.11
CA TYR A 50 15.79 3.75 1.41
C TYR A 50 15.28 2.98 0.19
N LYS A 51 16.18 2.41 -0.61
CA LYS A 51 15.82 1.57 -1.76
C LYS A 51 14.93 0.41 -1.33
N ASN A 52 15.34 -0.35 -0.31
CA ASN A 52 14.57 -1.49 0.17
C ASN A 52 13.17 -1.06 0.64
N CYS A 53 13.07 0.02 1.42
CA CYS A 53 11.78 0.53 1.87
C CYS A 53 10.84 0.88 0.71
N ILE A 54 11.36 1.50 -0.35
CA ILE A 54 10.57 1.81 -1.55
C ILE A 54 10.14 0.53 -2.27
N GLN A 55 11.01 -0.47 -2.35
CA GLN A 55 10.66 -1.77 -2.95
C GLN A 55 9.56 -2.47 -2.18
N ASP A 56 9.65 -2.52 -0.84
CA ASP A 56 8.64 -3.12 0.02
C ASP A 56 7.27 -2.45 -0.19
N PHE A 57 7.23 -1.11 -0.26
CA PHE A 57 6.00 -0.38 -0.55
C PHE A 57 5.42 -0.73 -1.92
N VAL A 58 6.26 -0.79 -2.96
CA VAL A 58 5.82 -1.14 -4.32
C VAL A 58 5.28 -2.57 -4.38
N GLU A 59 5.93 -3.52 -3.70
CA GLU A 59 5.48 -4.91 -3.61
C GLU A 59 4.11 -5.00 -2.93
N GLU A 60 3.91 -4.30 -1.80
CA GLU A 60 2.62 -4.21 -1.12
C GLU A 60 1.52 -3.66 -2.05
N GLN A 61 1.81 -2.60 -2.83
CA GLN A 61 0.82 -2.04 -3.75
C GLN A 61 0.51 -3.00 -4.90
N ASN A 62 1.49 -3.75 -5.40
CA ASN A 62 1.24 -4.76 -6.44
C ASN A 62 0.33 -5.90 -5.92
N ASP A 63 0.53 -6.32 -4.68
CA ASP A 63 -0.34 -7.33 -4.04
C ASP A 63 -1.77 -6.80 -3.87
N ALA A 64 -1.93 -5.55 -3.45
CA ALA A 64 -3.24 -4.90 -3.37
C ALA A 64 -3.92 -4.85 -4.76
N ILE A 65 -3.20 -4.44 -5.81
CA ILE A 65 -3.70 -4.43 -7.19
C ILE A 65 -4.18 -5.81 -7.61
N ASN A 66 -3.40 -6.86 -7.34
CA ASN A 66 -3.75 -8.24 -7.67
C ASN A 66 -5.05 -8.67 -6.98
N ASN A 67 -5.22 -8.32 -5.70
CA ASN A 67 -6.44 -8.60 -4.96
C ASN A 67 -7.66 -7.92 -5.59
N HIS A 68 -7.55 -6.64 -5.96
CA HIS A 68 -8.62 -5.92 -6.64
C HIS A 68 -8.94 -6.49 -8.03
N VAL A 69 -7.93 -6.87 -8.80
CA VAL A 69 -8.10 -7.52 -10.12
C VAL A 69 -8.84 -8.85 -9.96
N ASN A 70 -8.46 -9.66 -8.97
CA ASN A 70 -9.12 -10.93 -8.69
C ASN A 70 -10.58 -10.72 -8.26
N ALA A 71 -10.86 -9.77 -7.37
CA ALA A 71 -12.23 -9.46 -6.95
C ALA A 71 -13.11 -9.03 -8.14
N LYS A 72 -12.58 -8.17 -9.02
CA LYS A 72 -13.25 -7.74 -10.25
C LYS A 72 -13.53 -8.93 -11.19
N ASN A 73 -12.55 -9.82 -11.40
CA ASN A 73 -12.72 -10.99 -12.26
C ASN A 73 -13.75 -11.97 -11.69
N ASN A 74 -13.72 -12.23 -10.37
CA ASN A 74 -14.73 -13.08 -9.72
C ASN A 74 -16.14 -12.53 -9.92
N ALA A 75 -16.35 -11.22 -9.80
CA ALA A 75 -17.66 -10.61 -10.05
C ALA A 75 -18.14 -10.75 -11.51
N ILE A 76 -17.21 -10.68 -12.47
CA ILE A 76 -17.51 -10.95 -13.88
C ILE A 76 -17.89 -12.41 -14.08
N ASP A 77 -17.15 -13.34 -13.47
CA ASP A 77 -17.41 -14.77 -13.57
C ASP A 77 -18.76 -15.15 -12.95
N ASP A 78 -19.10 -14.57 -11.80
CA ASP A 78 -20.40 -14.74 -11.14
C ASP A 78 -21.55 -14.31 -12.07
N TRP A 79 -21.42 -13.16 -12.72
CA TRP A 79 -22.41 -12.69 -13.70
C TRP A 79 -22.52 -13.63 -14.90
N ASN A 80 -21.39 -13.99 -15.49
CA ASN A 80 -21.36 -14.88 -16.65
C ASN A 80 -21.99 -16.24 -16.33
N ASN A 81 -21.72 -16.78 -15.14
CA ASN A 81 -22.35 -18.01 -14.66
C ASN A 81 -23.86 -17.84 -14.57
N PHE A 82 -24.35 -16.80 -13.91
CA PHE A 82 -25.78 -16.52 -13.83
C PHE A 82 -26.44 -16.46 -15.22
N THR A 83 -25.86 -15.73 -16.16
CA THR A 83 -26.44 -15.58 -17.50
C THR A 83 -26.33 -16.83 -18.37
N ASN A 84 -25.31 -17.67 -18.19
CA ASN A 84 -25.13 -18.89 -18.98
C ASN A 84 -25.94 -20.09 -18.45
N TYR A 85 -26.33 -20.08 -17.16
CA TYR A 85 -27.13 -21.15 -16.55
C TYR A 85 -28.64 -20.87 -16.55
N GLU A 86 -29.06 -19.60 -16.45
CA GLU A 86 -30.48 -19.22 -16.32
C GLU A 86 -31.12 -18.73 -17.63
N TYR A 87 -30.34 -18.50 -18.70
CA TYR A 87 -30.83 -18.04 -20.01
C TYR A 87 -30.23 -18.80 -21.19
#